data_AF-A0A212K4M5-F1
#
_entry.id   AF-A0A212K4M5-F1
#
_cell.length_a   1.000
_cell.length_b   1.000
_cell.length_c   1.000
_cell.angle_alpha   90.00
_cell.angle_beta   90.00
_cell.angle_gamma   90.00
#
_symmetry.space_group_name_H-M   'P 1'
#
loop_
_entity.id
_entity.type
_entity.pdbx_description
1 polymer ?
#
loop_
_entity_poly.entity_id
_entity_poly.type
_entity_poly.pdbx_seq_one_letter_code
_entity_poly.pdbx_strand_id
1 'polypeptide(L)'
;MLDVKDILLPLLVTLILEVPVAALWGLRRKDLVLCALVNCLTNPIVNLLHLLFLSTPLLLALECAAVGIEGALYRALGERVRRPFALSLMANAVSFLIGGGLLLFLKLYFVRWL
;
A
#
# COMPACT_ATOMS: atom_id res chain seq x y z
N MET A 1 14.98 14.63 10.15
CA MET A 1 13.68 15.33 10.29
C MET A 1 12.74 14.59 9.34
N LEU A 2 11.62 14.05 9.80
CA LEU A 2 10.65 13.38 8.92
C LEU A 2 10.08 14.41 7.93
N ASP A 3 10.29 14.22 6.62
CA ASP A 3 9.68 15.06 5.59
C ASP A 3 8.36 14.41 5.15
N VAL A 4 7.38 15.24 4.78
CA VAL A 4 6.12 14.81 4.17
C VAL A 4 6.37 13.91 2.95
N LYS A 5 7.45 14.17 2.19
CA LYS A 5 7.84 13.36 1.02
C LYS A 5 8.15 11.90 1.38
N ASP A 6 8.67 11.63 2.58
CA ASP A 6 9.01 10.29 3.03
C ASP A 6 7.79 9.39 3.19
N ILE A 7 6.59 9.99 3.31
CA ILE A 7 5.31 9.28 3.46
C ILE A 7 4.50 9.35 2.15
N LEU A 8 4.49 10.50 1.47
CA LEU A 8 3.69 10.69 0.26
C LEU A 8 4.24 9.95 -0.96
N LEU A 9 5.58 9.88 -1.11
CA LEU A 9 6.17 9.20 -2.26
C LEU A 9 5.87 7.69 -2.24
N PRO A 10 6.05 6.97 -1.10
CA PRO A 10 5.61 5.58 -1.01
C PRO A 10 4.12 5.41 -1.23
N LEU A 11 3.26 6.27 -0.66
CA LEU A 11 1.82 6.22 -0.90
C LEU A 11 1.48 6.33 -2.39
N LEU A 12 2.11 7.26 -3.11
CA LEU A 12 1.90 7.42 -4.55
C LEU A 12 2.28 6.16 -5.32
N VAL A 13 3.41 5.55 -4.97
CA VAL A 13 3.85 4.28 -5.56
C VAL A 13 2.84 3.18 -5.28
N THR A 14 2.36 3.05 -4.03
CA THR A 14 1.31 2.09 -3.67
C THR A 14 0.06 2.29 -4.52
N LEU A 15 -0.46 3.52 -4.63
CA LEU A 15 -1.67 3.80 -5.42
C LEU A 15 -1.49 3.47 -6.91
N ILE A 16 -0.32 3.78 -7.48
CA ILE A 16 0.01 3.47 -8.88
C ILE A 16 0.04 1.95 -9.12
N LEU A 17 0.41 1.14 -8.12
CA LEU A 17 0.49 -0.31 -8.26
C LEU A 17 -0.84 -1.00 -7.92
N GLU A 18 -1.47 -0.63 -6.81
CA GLU A 18 -2.63 -1.33 -6.27
C GLU A 18 -3.92 -1.03 -6.99
N VAL A 19 -4.14 0.21 -7.46
CA VAL A 19 -5.37 0.56 -8.19
C VAL A 19 -5.46 -0.22 -9.52
N PRO A 20 -4.38 -0.38 -10.31
CA PRO A 20 -4.39 -1.29 -11.46
C PRO A 20 -4.62 -2.75 -11.07
N VAL A 21 -4.00 -3.26 -10.00
CA VAL A 21 -4.25 -4.64 -9.52
C VAL A 21 -5.73 -4.82 -9.19
N ALA A 22 -6.34 -3.88 -8.47
CA ALA A 22 -7.77 -3.87 -8.18
C ALA A 22 -8.62 -3.83 -9.45
N ALA A 23 -8.25 -3.01 -10.44
CA ALA A 23 -8.94 -2.94 -11.73
C ALA A 23 -8.86 -4.26 -12.51
N LEU A 24 -7.69 -4.93 -12.52
CA LEU A 24 -7.50 -6.25 -13.12
C LEU A 24 -8.26 -7.34 -12.36
N TRP A 25 -8.40 -7.21 -11.05
CA TRP A 25 -9.23 -8.08 -10.20
C TRP A 25 -10.73 -7.93 -10.46
N GLY A 26 -11.12 -6.88 -11.18
CA GLY A 26 -12.50 -6.64 -11.61
C GLY A 26 -13.24 -5.57 -10.81
N LEU A 27 -12.56 -4.82 -9.94
CA LEU A 27 -13.16 -3.66 -9.27
C LEU A 27 -13.47 -2.57 -10.31
N ARG A 28 -14.56 -1.83 -10.08
CA ARG A 28 -15.05 -0.79 -10.99
C ARG A 28 -15.60 0.39 -10.21
N ARG A 29 -15.43 1.60 -10.77
CA ARG A 29 -16.02 2.86 -10.28
C ARG A 29 -15.81 3.05 -8.77
N LYS A 30 -16.87 2.94 -7.97
CA LYS A 30 -16.85 3.15 -6.52
C LYS A 30 -15.87 2.21 -5.80
N ASP A 31 -15.73 0.97 -6.25
CA ASP A 31 -14.81 0.03 -5.61
C ASP A 31 -13.34 0.41 -5.85
N LEU A 32 -13.01 1.05 -6.98
CA LEU A 32 -11.66 1.59 -7.21
C LEU A 32 -11.38 2.81 -6.34
N VAL A 33 -12.40 3.66 -6.12
CA VAL A 33 -12.30 4.79 -5.18
C VAL A 33 -12.12 4.25 -3.76
N LEU A 34 -12.87 3.22 -3.38
CA LEU A 34 -12.69 2.54 -2.09
C LEU A 34 -11.27 1.98 -1.97
N CYS A 35 -10.72 1.35 -3.00
CA CYS A 35 -9.34 0.88 -3.02
C CYS A 35 -8.31 1.98 -2.76
N ALA A 36 -8.45 3.12 -3.44
CA ALA A 36 -7.58 4.26 -3.20
C ALA A 36 -7.74 4.83 -1.78
N LEU A 37 -8.97 4.97 -1.28
CA LEU A 37 -9.24 5.51 0.05
C LEU A 37 -8.70 4.61 1.17
N VAL A 38 -8.93 3.30 1.05
CA VAL A 38 -8.44 2.31 2.00
C VAL A 38 -6.91 2.37 2.08
N ASN A 39 -6.23 2.40 0.93
CA ASN A 39 -4.78 2.58 0.84
C ASN A 39 -4.31 3.91 1.47
N CYS A 40 -5.02 5.02 1.21
CA CYS A 40 -4.71 6.32 1.83
C CYS A 40 -4.86 6.33 3.36
N LEU A 41 -5.61 5.38 3.93
CA LEU A 41 -5.77 5.25 5.38
C LEU A 41 -4.70 4.35 6.00
N THR A 42 -4.36 3.23 5.36
CA THR A 42 -3.48 2.20 5.90
C THR A 42 -2.01 2.48 5.65
N ASN A 43 -1.64 2.77 4.40
CA ASN A 43 -0.25 2.86 3.98
C ASN A 43 0.53 4.00 4.65
N PRO A 44 -0.02 5.21 4.84
CA PRO A 44 0.71 6.28 5.55
C PRO A 44 1.06 5.89 6.99
N ILE A 45 0.21 5.10 7.66
CA ILE A 45 0.47 4.61 9.02
C ILE A 45 1.58 3.57 9.01
N VAL A 46 1.54 2.61 8.07
CA VAL A 46 2.61 1.61 7.90
C VAL A 46 3.95 2.29 7.63
N ASN A 47 3.98 3.25 6.69
CA ASN A 47 5.19 3.99 6.33
C ASN A 47 5.73 4.82 7.50
N LEU A 48 4.87 5.53 8.22
CA LEU A 48 5.28 6.30 9.40
C LEU A 48 5.92 5.40 10.46
N LEU A 49 5.27 4.28 10.80
CA LEU A 49 5.78 3.36 11.81
C LEU A 49 7.07 2.68 11.35
N HIS A 50 7.20 2.34 10.07
CA HIS A 50 8.44 1.82 9.52
C HIS A 50 9.60 2.84 9.67
N LEU A 51 9.36 4.11 9.39
CA LEU A 51 10.38 5.17 9.54
C LEU A 51 10.78 5.41 10.99
N LEU A 52 9.86 5.24 11.94
CA LEU A 52 10.13 5.44 13.37
C LEU A 52 10.94 4.31 14.01
N PHE A 53 10.67 3.06 13.59
CA PHE A 53 11.23 1.88 14.27
C PHE A 53 12.27 1.12 13.45
N LEU A 54 12.29 1.29 12.11
CA LEU A 54 13.24 0.66 11.18
C LEU A 54 13.43 -0.86 11.39
N SER A 55 12.37 -1.55 11.82
CA SER A 55 12.39 -2.97 12.18
C SER A 55 11.67 -3.80 11.12
N THR A 56 12.39 -4.71 10.46
CA THR A 56 11.82 -5.60 9.44
C THR A 56 10.71 -6.51 9.97
N PRO A 57 10.84 -7.16 11.15
CA PRO A 57 9.75 -7.95 11.71
C PRO A 57 8.51 -7.12 12.00
N LEU A 58 8.69 -5.89 12.50
CA LEU A 58 7.57 -4.97 12.74
C LEU A 58 6.91 -4.55 11.43
N LEU A 59 7.70 -4.24 10.40
CA LEU A 59 7.18 -3.91 9.07
C LEU A 59 6.29 -5.04 8.54
N LEU A 60 6.77 -6.28 8.56
CA LEU A 60 5.97 -7.42 8.12
C LEU A 60 4.68 -7.60 8.93
N ALA A 61 4.72 -7.37 10.25
CA ALA A 61 3.54 -7.41 11.08
C ALA A 61 2.53 -6.29 10.71
N LEU A 62 3.03 -5.11 10.38
CA LEU A 62 2.22 -3.97 9.92
C LEU A 62 1.60 -4.21 8.55
N GLU A 63 2.35 -4.78 7.61
CA GLU A 63 1.84 -5.19 6.29
C GLU A 63 0.73 -6.24 6.43
N CYS A 64 0.91 -7.25 7.30
CA CYS A 64 -0.13 -8.22 7.61
C CYS A 64 -1.37 -7.57 8.23
N ALA A 65 -1.18 -6.60 9.13
CA ALA A 65 -2.28 -5.85 9.73
C ALA A 65 -3.02 -5.00 8.70
N ALA A 66 -2.29 -4.32 7.79
CA ALA A 66 -2.86 -3.59 6.67
C ALA A 66 -3.70 -4.52 5.82
N VAL A 67 -3.16 -5.65 5.35
CA VAL A 67 -3.89 -6.64 4.55
C VAL A 67 -5.20 -7.06 5.23
N GLY A 68 -5.17 -7.32 6.54
CA GLY A 68 -6.34 -7.67 7.34
C GLY A 68 -7.39 -6.55 7.42
N ILE A 69 -6.97 -5.33 7.72
CA ILE A 69 -7.84 -4.14 7.82
C ILE A 69 -8.45 -3.81 6.47
N GLU A 70 -7.64 -3.75 5.41
CA GLU A 70 -8.11 -3.46 4.06
C GLU A 70 -9.08 -4.53 3.56
N GLY A 71 -8.77 -5.81 3.79
CA GLY A 71 -9.68 -6.92 3.47
C GLY A 71 -11.00 -6.81 4.22
N ALA A 72 -10.99 -6.39 5.49
CA ALA A 72 -12.20 -6.13 6.26
C ALA A 72 -13.00 -4.94 5.71
N LEU A 73 -12.32 -3.84 5.35
CA LEU A 73 -12.96 -2.65 4.76
C LEU A 73 -13.56 -2.95 3.38
N TYR A 74 -12.87 -3.70 2.52
CA TYR A 74 -13.41 -4.17 1.25
C TYR A 74 -14.63 -5.08 1.44
N ARG A 75 -14.62 -5.94 2.47
CA ARG A 75 -15.77 -6.80 2.79
C ARG A 75 -16.97 -6.00 3.29
N ALA A 76 -16.72 -4.96 4.08
CA ALA A 76 -17.77 -4.16 4.71
C ALA A 76 -18.37 -3.10 3.78
N LEU A 77 -17.54 -2.48 2.94
CA LEU A 77 -17.90 -1.29 2.16
C LEU A 77 -17.91 -1.54 0.64
N GLY A 78 -17.32 -2.63 0.17
CA GLY A 78 -17.24 -2.94 -1.26
C GLY A 78 -18.58 -3.44 -1.82
N GLU A 79 -18.99 -2.91 -2.97
CA GLU A 79 -20.25 -3.31 -3.62
C GLU A 79 -20.07 -4.62 -4.43
N ARG A 80 -18.90 -4.83 -5.06
CA ARG A 80 -18.66 -5.97 -5.97
C ARG A 80 -17.34 -6.70 -5.73
N VAL A 81 -16.71 -6.49 -4.56
CA VAL A 81 -15.40 -7.07 -4.28
C VAL A 81 -15.51 -8.58 -4.05
N ARG A 82 -15.11 -9.38 -5.04
CA ARG A 82 -15.01 -10.84 -4.91
C ARG A 82 -13.71 -11.19 -4.18
N ARG A 83 -13.83 -11.96 -3.09
CA ARG A 83 -12.71 -12.41 -2.23
C ARG A 83 -11.85 -11.23 -1.70
N PRO A 84 -12.41 -10.38 -0.82
CA PRO A 84 -11.78 -9.12 -0.40
C PRO A 84 -10.40 -9.29 0.26
N PHE A 85 -10.20 -10.33 1.06
CA PHE A 85 -8.90 -10.62 1.67
C PHE A 85 -7.85 -11.09 0.67
N ALA A 86 -8.25 -11.86 -0.36
CA ALA A 86 -7.32 -12.31 -1.39
C ALA A 86 -6.90 -11.14 -2.31
N LEU A 87 -7.83 -10.24 -2.62
CA LEU A 87 -7.52 -9.00 -3.31
C LEU A 87 -6.51 -8.17 -2.50
N SER A 88 -6.82 -7.91 -1.23
CA SER A 88 -5.98 -7.13 -0.32
C SER A 88 -4.56 -7.70 -0.23
N LEU A 89 -4.45 -9.01 -0.01
CA LEU A 89 -3.16 -9.71 0.06
C LEU A 89 -2.37 -9.59 -1.24
N MET A 90 -3.03 -9.76 -2.40
CA MET A 90 -2.36 -9.67 -3.70
C MET A 90 -1.89 -8.24 -3.99
N ALA A 91 -2.73 -7.24 -3.72
CA ALA A 91 -2.39 -5.83 -3.94
C ALA A 91 -1.20 -5.42 -3.07
N ASN A 92 -1.24 -5.72 -1.77
CA ASN A 92 -0.16 -5.42 -0.83
C ASN A 92 1.12 -6.19 -1.17
N ALA A 93 1.03 -7.47 -1.58
CA ALA A 93 2.22 -8.23 -1.97
C ALA A 93 2.91 -7.62 -3.21
N VAL A 94 2.12 -7.20 -4.20
CA VAL A 94 2.65 -6.52 -5.40
C VAL A 94 3.26 -5.17 -5.04
N SER A 95 2.57 -4.35 -4.25
CA SER A 95 3.06 -3.02 -3.86
C SER A 95 4.28 -3.09 -2.95
N PHE A 96 4.34 -4.03 -2.00
CA PHE A 96 5.51 -4.25 -1.14
C PHE A 96 6.74 -4.68 -1.95
N LEU A 97 6.61 -5.69 -2.81
CA LEU A 97 7.72 -6.23 -3.57
C LEU A 97 8.22 -5.26 -4.65
N ILE A 98 7.30 -4.73 -5.47
CA ILE A 98 7.66 -3.85 -6.59
C ILE A 98 7.96 -2.44 -6.09
N GLY A 99 7.12 -1.90 -5.20
CA GLY A 99 7.27 -0.55 -4.66
C GLY A 99 8.49 -0.43 -3.76
N GLY A 100 8.71 -1.39 -2.86
CA GLY A 100 9.92 -1.44 -2.03
C GLY A 100 11.20 -1.54 -2.88
N GLY A 101 11.19 -2.40 -3.90
CA GLY A 101 12.30 -2.51 -4.87
C GLY A 101 12.55 -1.22 -5.65
N LEU A 102 11.49 -0.57 -6.15
CA LEU A 102 11.58 0.69 -6.88
C LEU A 102 12.12 1.83 -6.00
N LEU A 103 11.62 1.97 -4.77
CA LEU A 103 12.07 3.00 -3.83
C LEU A 103 13.52 2.77 -3.41
N LEU A 104 13.92 1.51 -3.20
CA LEU A 104 15.30 1.16 -2.93
C LEU A 104 16.20 1.51 -4.12
N PHE A 105 15.80 1.14 -5.34
CA PHE A 105 16.51 1.49 -6.56
C PHE A 105 16.66 3.02 -6.71
N LEU A 106 15.58 3.78 -6.54
CA LEU A 106 15.62 5.23 -6.62
C LEU A 106 16.56 5.82 -5.56
N LYS A 107 16.51 5.32 -4.31
CA LYS A 107 17.45 5.75 -3.25
C LYS A 107 18.90 5.45 -3.58
N LEU A 108 19.21 4.29 -4.17
CA LEU A 108 20.57 3.89 -4.49
C LEU A 108 21.16 4.64 -5.69
N TYR A 109 20.36 4.91 -6.72
CA TYR A 109 20.86 5.39 -8.01
C TYR A 109 20.57 6.86 -8.29
N PHE A 110 19.53 7.45 -7.68
CA PHE A 110 19.07 8.80 -8.02
C PHE A 110 19.03 9.75 -6.81
N VAL A 111 18.63 9.28 -5.62
CA VAL A 111 18.36 10.15 -4.45
C VAL A 111 19.57 10.27 -3.51
N ARG A 112 20.81 10.15 -4.01
CA ARG A 112 22.02 10.50 -3.23
C ARG A 112 22.28 12.01 -3.17
N TRP A 113 21.48 12.83 -3.86
CA TRP A 113 21.70 14.27 -4.10
C TRP A 113 20.43 15.15 -4.08
N LEU A 114 19.34 14.71 -3.45
CA LEU A 114 18.10 15.48 -3.28
C LEU A 114 17.71 15.50 -1.81
#